data_AF-A0A1J5WFC6-F1
#
_entry.id   AF-A0A1J5WFC6-F1
#
_cell.length_a   1.000
_cell.length_b   1.000
_cell.length_c   1.000
_cell.angle_alpha   90.00
_cell.angle_beta   90.00
_cell.angle_gamma   90.00
#
_symmetry.space_group_name_H-M   'P 1'
#
loop_
_entity.id
_entity.type
_entity.pdbx_description
1 polymer ?
#
loop_
_entity_poly.entity_id
_entity_poly.type
_entity_poly.pdbx_seq_one_letter_code
_entity_poly.pdbx_strand_id
1 'polypeptide(L)'
;MELLQNISFARHGETHFVNRNEGIFLVPNSVILRECEMEIKKREVLFYEKKQQVLAATDKSYGNPECMICYDVEPEVFLFPVCKEAHFFVCLGCLCAVFKEENTGLFLRFLGRLYSVFTQHSRVGGGVECPYGCGGKGDRLAMDEYKKVFGSLKKETLDYLKEHAKSPDIFSLTTAPLGEVVLLTKKTTVVLQNVALSDRVFSVLLSKTKVSVGECFSIFGDNEDEDCIREHCIERNTPFFLRRIGEDEKPLASFLEKIPPNSINCALKKITLKKTVLINILPKLSIRKDCEVELVLLDADKREQVAAILDTEEMFCLGRVKEMQFKDYAVGVFSRMSICGDCEVDVLVFSADKREHVAAILDAEEMFCVGRVERICFGDYAVSIFSRMSIRGDCEVGAVLLSATEQKHVAAILDDTVCLGRVKRFFLVGDAVNILLKLERRERSTMEIFSVDSREDSLGKILKTKDKSIELGRISQSGFSVPEPIKRKLRYTLVDKEGNEIEDEGERGSPLH
;
A
#
# COMPACT_ATOMS: atom_id res chain seq x y z
N MET A 1 16.68 11.25 26.44
CA MET A 1 16.65 10.41 25.21
C MET A 1 15.27 10.27 24.56
N GLU A 2 14.16 10.20 25.30
CA GLU A 2 12.81 9.94 24.72
C GLU A 2 12.28 10.99 23.73
N LEU A 3 12.73 12.25 23.78
CA LEU A 3 12.09 13.32 23.03
C LEU A 3 12.20 13.14 21.50
N LEU A 4 13.30 12.55 21.02
CA LEU A 4 13.53 12.28 19.61
C LEU A 4 12.95 10.96 19.12
N GLN A 5 12.95 9.90 19.93
CA GLN A 5 12.20 8.69 19.63
C GLN A 5 10.73 9.01 19.31
N ASN A 6 10.16 10.01 19.98
CA ASN A 6 8.78 10.46 19.77
C ASN A 6 8.56 11.34 18.53
N ILE A 7 9.62 11.91 17.92
CA ILE A 7 9.48 12.76 16.72
C ILE A 7 10.16 12.21 15.47
N SER A 8 11.08 11.25 15.64
CA SER A 8 11.74 10.54 14.56
C SER A 8 10.82 9.46 14.02
N PHE A 9 10.88 9.22 12.72
CA PHE A 9 10.17 8.12 12.08
C PHE A 9 11.09 6.94 11.76
N ALA A 10 12.40 7.11 11.89
CA ALA A 10 13.41 6.09 11.69
C ALA A 10 14.72 6.47 12.42
N ARG A 11 15.59 5.49 12.66
CA ARG A 11 16.91 5.66 13.28
C ARG A 11 17.94 4.80 12.56
N HIS A 12 19.17 5.30 12.45
CA HIS A 12 20.33 4.50 12.04
C HIS A 12 21.50 4.77 13.00
N GLY A 13 21.87 3.78 13.80
CA GLY A 13 22.87 3.94 14.86
C GLY A 13 22.49 5.10 15.78
N GLU A 14 23.35 6.11 15.86
CA GLU A 14 23.13 7.32 16.65
C GLU A 14 22.41 8.45 15.90
N THR A 15 21.92 8.23 14.68
CA THR A 15 21.26 9.26 13.86
C THR A 15 19.76 9.05 13.81
N HIS A 16 18.99 10.09 14.12
CA HIS A 16 17.53 10.10 14.05
C HIS A 16 17.00 10.82 12.81
N PHE A 17 16.00 10.25 12.15
CA PHE A 17 15.35 10.82 10.96
C PHE A 17 14.04 11.48 11.35
N VAL A 18 13.93 12.79 11.14
CA VAL A 18 12.75 13.58 11.50
C VAL A 18 12.12 14.16 10.25
N ASN A 19 10.91 13.71 9.90
CA ASN A 19 10.17 14.18 8.73
C ASN A 19 9.36 15.45 9.06
N ARG A 20 9.53 16.51 8.26
CA ARG A 20 8.85 17.80 8.41
C ARG A 20 8.41 18.37 7.07
N ASN A 21 7.74 19.52 7.11
CA ASN A 21 7.25 20.18 5.89
C ASN A 21 8.43 20.67 5.03
N GLU A 22 9.49 21.16 5.67
CA GLU A 22 10.69 21.70 5.06
C GLU A 22 11.58 20.63 4.40
N GLY A 23 11.54 19.40 4.92
CA GLY A 23 12.42 18.31 4.48
C GLY A 23 12.58 17.22 5.53
N ILE A 24 13.68 16.48 5.44
CA ILE A 24 14.06 15.42 6.38
C ILE A 24 15.29 15.89 7.15
N PHE A 25 15.20 15.98 8.47
CA PHE A 25 16.36 16.23 9.32
C PHE A 25 17.00 14.91 9.71
N LEU A 26 18.31 14.81 9.51
CA LEU A 26 19.20 13.79 10.04
C LEU A 26 19.88 14.37 11.27
N VAL A 27 19.59 13.84 12.45
CA VAL A 27 20.01 14.42 13.73
C VAL A 27 20.88 13.43 14.51
N PRO A 28 22.19 13.69 14.68
CA PRO A 28 23.07 12.86 15.51
C PRO A 28 22.76 12.99 17.01
N ASN A 29 22.85 11.89 17.75
CA ASN A 29 22.69 11.87 19.21
C ASN A 29 23.66 12.80 19.92
N SER A 30 24.89 12.95 19.41
CA SER A 30 25.91 13.79 20.02
C SER A 30 25.57 15.29 20.05
N VAL A 31 24.74 15.76 19.10
CA VAL A 31 24.19 17.13 19.08
C VAL A 31 23.04 17.25 20.07
N ILE A 32 22.23 16.19 20.17
CA ILE A 32 21.05 16.10 21.05
C ILE A 32 21.47 16.07 22.52
N LEU A 33 22.44 15.23 22.87
CA LEU A 33 22.88 14.99 24.25
C LEU A 33 23.50 16.24 24.90
N ARG A 34 24.06 17.17 24.12
CA ARG A 34 24.67 18.39 24.69
C ARG A 34 23.65 19.50 24.88
N GLU A 35 22.96 19.92 23.82
CA GLU A 35 22.13 21.14 23.88
C GLU A 35 20.72 20.87 24.40
N CYS A 36 20.06 19.78 23.96
CA CYS A 36 18.72 19.45 24.46
C CYS A 36 18.75 19.02 25.93
N GLU A 37 19.79 18.33 26.40
CA GLU A 37 19.90 18.01 27.84
C GLU A 37 20.11 19.26 28.70
N MET A 38 20.92 20.22 28.25
CA MET A 38 21.09 21.48 28.97
C MET A 38 19.76 22.23 29.09
N GLU A 39 18.98 22.28 28.00
CA GLU A 39 17.71 23.02 28.01
C GLU A 39 16.58 22.29 28.73
N ILE A 40 16.56 20.96 28.68
CA ILE A 40 15.70 20.14 29.53
C ILE A 40 16.05 20.36 31.00
N LYS A 41 17.34 20.30 31.39
CA LYS A 41 17.78 20.53 32.77
C LYS A 41 17.43 21.93 33.27
N LYS A 42 17.62 22.97 32.44
CA LYS A 42 17.19 24.35 32.81
C LYS A 42 15.68 24.43 33.05
N ARG A 43 14.88 23.77 32.22
CA ARG A 43 13.42 23.72 32.37
C ARG A 43 12.97 22.89 33.56
N GLU A 44 13.66 21.80 33.87
CA GLU A 44 13.44 21.03 35.10
C GLU A 44 13.72 21.89 36.34
N VAL A 45 14.77 22.72 36.32
CA VAL A 45 15.05 23.69 37.39
C VAL A 45 13.92 24.72 37.50
N LEU A 46 13.46 25.31 36.39
CA LEU A 46 12.31 26.23 36.40
C LEU A 46 11.04 25.57 36.92
N PHE A 47 10.80 24.31 36.56
CA PHE A 47 9.66 23.54 37.02
C PHE A 47 9.77 23.20 38.52
N TYR A 48 10.99 22.94 39.00
CA TYR A 48 11.28 22.78 40.42
C TYR A 48 11.05 24.07 41.21
N GLU A 49 11.52 25.21 40.72
CA GLU A 49 11.25 26.52 41.32
C GLU A 49 9.74 26.79 41.39
N LYS A 50 9.00 26.43 40.32
CA LYS A 50 7.54 26.58 40.30
C LYS A 50 6.87 25.72 41.36
N LYS A 51 7.32 24.47 41.55
CA LYS A 51 6.86 23.61 42.65
C LYS A 51 7.08 24.30 44.00
N GLN A 52 8.29 24.84 44.25
CA GLN A 52 8.59 25.50 45.52
C GLN A 52 7.70 26.73 45.76
N GLN A 53 7.40 27.51 44.72
CA GLN A 53 6.45 28.63 44.82
C GLN A 53 5.03 28.17 45.21
N VAL A 54 4.54 27.07 44.60
CA VAL A 54 3.20 26.55 44.90
C VAL A 54 3.14 26.02 46.34
N LEU A 55 4.17 25.31 46.79
CA LEU A 55 4.22 24.77 48.16
C LEU A 55 4.41 25.85 49.23
N ALA A 56 5.24 26.88 48.97
CA ALA A 56 5.44 27.99 49.89
C ALA A 56 4.17 28.85 50.08
N ALA A 57 3.23 28.80 49.14
CA ALA A 57 1.94 29.46 49.26
C ALA A 57 0.92 28.67 50.11
N THR A 58 1.30 27.49 50.63
CA THR A 58 0.44 26.64 51.46
C THR A 58 1.06 26.39 52.83
N ASP A 59 0.36 26.75 53.92
CA ASP A 59 0.81 26.57 55.31
C ASP A 59 0.71 25.11 55.82
N LYS A 60 0.64 24.11 54.93
CA LYS A 60 0.38 22.71 55.30
C LYS A 60 1.67 21.88 55.28
N SER A 61 1.85 21.06 56.32
CA SER A 61 2.84 19.98 56.34
C SER A 61 2.29 18.81 55.54
N TYR A 62 3.00 18.41 54.49
CA TYR A 62 2.65 17.24 53.68
C TYR A 62 3.52 16.06 54.11
N GLY A 63 2.91 14.89 54.33
CA GLY A 63 3.66 13.64 54.52
C GLY A 63 4.46 13.27 53.25
N ASN A 64 5.09 12.09 53.20
CA ASN A 64 5.74 11.62 51.97
C ASN A 64 4.73 11.56 50.83
N PRO A 65 4.78 12.47 49.85
CA PRO A 65 3.82 12.48 48.77
C PRO A 65 4.16 11.35 47.80
N GLU A 66 3.13 10.72 47.23
CA GLU A 66 3.26 9.69 46.19
C GLU A 66 2.68 10.23 44.88
N CYS A 67 3.14 9.69 43.74
CA CYS A 67 2.52 9.98 42.46
C CYS A 67 1.10 9.40 42.42
N MET A 68 0.08 10.20 42.15
CA MET A 68 -1.31 9.71 42.08
C MET A 68 -1.60 8.77 40.88
N ILE A 69 -0.66 8.64 39.94
CA ILE A 69 -0.81 7.82 38.73
C ILE A 69 -0.04 6.50 38.86
N CYS A 70 1.27 6.57 39.15
CA CYS A 70 2.11 5.37 39.24
C CYS A 70 2.31 4.87 40.69
N TYR A 71 1.87 5.62 41.69
CA TYR A 71 2.06 5.32 43.12
C TYR A 71 3.52 5.11 43.53
N ASP A 72 4.49 5.64 42.76
CA ASP A 72 5.90 5.63 43.16
C ASP A 72 6.12 6.51 44.39
N VAL A 73 6.82 5.91 45.36
CA VAL A 73 7.13 6.46 46.70
C VAL A 73 8.62 6.82 46.83
N GLU A 74 9.41 6.70 45.76
CA GLU A 74 10.85 6.90 45.84
C GLU A 74 11.20 8.36 46.21
N PRO A 75 12.08 8.59 47.21
CA PRO A 75 12.46 9.93 47.67
C PRO A 75 13.10 10.79 46.57
N GLU A 76 13.65 10.15 45.54
CA GLU A 76 14.37 10.77 44.43
C GLU A 76 13.44 11.19 43.27
N VAL A 77 12.16 10.80 43.30
CA VAL A 77 11.21 11.07 42.22
C VAL A 77 10.62 12.48 42.38
N PHE A 78 10.83 13.32 41.38
CA PHE A 78 10.25 14.67 41.34
C PHE A 78 8.72 14.61 41.21
N LEU A 79 8.02 15.04 42.27
CA LEU A 79 6.56 15.13 42.36
C LEU A 79 6.07 16.58 42.33
N PHE A 80 5.10 16.91 41.47
CA PHE A 80 4.49 18.23 41.32
C PHE A 80 3.02 18.24 41.79
N PRO A 81 2.56 19.26 42.55
CA PRO A 81 1.20 19.34 43.05
C PRO A 81 0.17 19.55 41.92
N VAL A 82 -0.89 18.75 41.93
CA VAL A 82 -1.95 18.76 40.90
C VAL A 82 -2.88 19.99 41.01
N CYS A 83 -2.96 20.59 42.20
CA CYS A 83 -3.71 21.82 42.45
C CYS A 83 -2.97 22.74 43.43
N LYS A 84 -3.43 24.00 43.56
CA LYS A 84 -2.80 24.98 44.47
C LYS A 84 -2.78 24.55 45.94
N GLU A 85 -3.80 23.82 46.38
CA GLU A 85 -3.90 23.26 47.73
C GLU A 85 -3.05 21.98 47.93
N ALA A 86 -2.33 21.55 46.88
CA ALA A 86 -1.48 20.36 46.86
C ALA A 86 -2.12 19.07 47.45
N HIS A 87 -3.41 18.83 47.14
CA HIS A 87 -4.12 17.63 47.59
C HIS A 87 -3.53 16.33 47.04
N PHE A 88 -2.98 16.37 45.83
CA PHE A 88 -2.37 15.25 45.15
C PHE A 88 -1.12 15.71 44.41
N PHE A 89 -0.24 14.76 44.14
CA PHE A 89 1.00 15.00 43.41
C PHE A 89 1.12 14.04 42.22
N VAL A 90 1.90 14.44 41.22
CA VAL A 90 2.16 13.63 40.03
C VAL A 90 3.64 13.75 39.66
N CYS A 91 4.25 12.63 39.23
CA CYS A 91 5.65 12.65 38.82
C CYS A 91 5.83 13.23 37.42
N LEU A 92 7.05 13.72 37.13
CA LEU A 92 7.38 14.29 35.82
C LEU A 92 7.18 13.28 34.68
N GLY A 93 7.48 11.99 34.91
CA GLY A 93 7.27 10.91 33.95
C GLY A 93 5.80 10.75 33.56
N CYS A 94 4.89 10.70 34.53
CA CYS A 94 3.46 10.59 34.27
C CYS A 94 2.87 11.87 33.66
N LEU A 95 3.35 13.06 34.03
CA LEU A 95 2.97 14.32 33.37
C LEU A 95 3.36 14.31 31.88
N CYS A 96 4.58 13.85 31.58
CA CYS A 96 5.07 13.72 30.22
C CYS A 96 4.21 12.73 29.41
N ALA A 97 3.86 11.58 29.99
CA ALA A 97 2.99 10.59 29.36
C ALA A 97 1.59 11.15 29.01
N VAL A 98 0.94 11.84 29.96
CA VAL A 98 -0.39 12.44 29.73
C VAL A 98 -0.33 13.57 28.68
N PHE A 99 0.73 14.37 28.68
CA PHE A 99 0.94 15.40 27.65
C PHE A 99 1.14 14.82 26.24
N LYS A 100 1.75 13.63 26.13
CA LYS A 100 1.89 12.89 24.85
C LYS A 100 0.52 12.42 24.32
N GLU A 101 -0.37 11.95 25.19
CA GLU A 101 -1.73 11.52 24.81
C GLU A 101 -2.62 12.67 24.33
N GLU A 102 -2.57 13.83 24.99
CA GLU A 102 -3.37 15.01 24.58
C GLU A 102 -2.98 15.57 23.20
N ASN A 103 -1.71 15.43 22.78
CA ASN A 103 -1.19 15.96 21.51
C ASN A 103 -1.21 14.97 20.33
N THR A 104 -1.35 13.67 20.58
CA THR A 104 -1.30 12.64 19.52
C THR A 104 -2.65 12.34 18.88
N GLY A 105 -3.78 12.74 19.49
CA GLY A 105 -5.08 12.94 18.84
C GLY A 105 -5.69 11.83 17.98
N LEU A 106 -5.07 10.65 17.85
CA LEU A 106 -5.51 9.63 16.87
C LEU A 106 -5.28 8.15 17.26
N PHE A 107 -4.73 7.82 18.44
CA PHE A 107 -4.43 6.41 18.77
C PHE A 107 -5.37 5.73 19.78
N LEU A 108 -6.19 6.46 20.55
CA LEU A 108 -7.12 5.87 21.53
C LEU A 108 -8.61 6.01 21.18
N ARG A 109 -8.98 6.59 20.03
CA ARG A 109 -10.35 6.46 19.50
C ARG A 109 -10.59 5.13 18.77
N PHE A 110 -9.54 4.43 18.36
CA PHE A 110 -9.65 3.18 17.62
C PHE A 110 -9.56 1.93 18.50
N LEU A 111 -8.88 1.99 19.65
CA LEU A 111 -8.79 0.86 20.60
C LEU A 111 -9.81 0.91 21.75
N GLY A 112 -10.47 2.05 21.99
CA GLY A 112 -11.55 2.18 22.97
C GLY A 112 -12.89 1.55 22.55
N ARG A 113 -12.98 0.92 21.38
CA ARG A 113 -14.21 0.26 20.88
C ARG A 113 -14.14 -1.26 20.86
N LEU A 114 -13.06 -1.87 21.34
CA LEU A 114 -12.89 -3.34 21.33
C LEU A 114 -12.49 -3.98 22.67
N TYR A 115 -12.38 -3.21 23.76
CA TYR A 115 -12.20 -3.77 25.11
C TYR A 115 -13.10 -3.04 26.13
N SER A 116 -14.39 -3.38 26.12
CA SER A 116 -15.32 -3.07 27.21
C SER A 116 -16.12 -4.31 27.59
N VAL A 117 -15.44 -5.33 28.14
CA VAL A 117 -16.15 -6.44 28.81
C VAL A 117 -15.48 -6.83 30.14
N PHE A 118 -14.20 -6.53 30.39
CA PHE A 118 -13.58 -6.89 31.67
C PHE A 118 -12.57 -5.86 32.13
N THR A 119 -13.04 -4.85 32.88
CA THR A 119 -12.35 -4.24 34.04
C THR A 119 -13.17 -3.02 34.47
N GLN A 120 -13.96 -3.17 35.53
CA GLN A 120 -14.30 -2.02 36.36
C GLN A 120 -12.97 -1.54 36.96
N HIS A 121 -12.63 -0.28 36.69
CA HIS A 121 -11.64 0.61 37.32
C HIS A 121 -10.83 1.35 36.24
N SER A 122 -10.90 2.68 36.32
CA SER A 122 -10.07 3.69 35.63
C SER A 122 -10.53 4.15 34.25
N ARG A 123 -11.16 5.34 34.26
CA ARG A 123 -11.36 6.23 33.13
C ARG A 123 -10.00 6.66 32.56
N VAL A 124 -9.49 5.98 31.55
CA VAL A 124 -8.34 6.49 30.77
C VAL A 124 -8.90 7.39 29.67
N GLY A 125 -8.96 8.69 29.96
CA GLY A 125 -9.49 9.70 29.03
C GLY A 125 -9.72 11.10 29.60
N GLY A 126 -9.34 11.37 30.86
CA GLY A 126 -9.36 12.72 31.44
C GLY A 126 -7.96 13.10 31.91
N GLY A 127 -7.51 14.32 31.62
CA GLY A 127 -6.17 14.81 32.00
C GLY A 127 -5.91 14.81 33.51
N VAL A 128 -4.69 15.16 33.93
CA VAL A 128 -4.34 15.22 35.36
C VAL A 128 -5.10 16.37 36.03
N GLU A 129 -6.15 16.03 36.75
CA GLU A 129 -7.04 16.95 37.45
C GLU A 129 -7.13 16.60 38.93
N CYS A 130 -7.30 17.62 39.77
CA CYS A 130 -7.53 17.40 41.19
C CYS A 130 -8.91 16.75 41.44
N PRO A 131 -8.99 15.55 42.03
CA PRO A 131 -10.26 14.86 42.33
C PRO A 131 -11.23 15.66 43.20
N TYR A 132 -10.73 16.60 43.99
CA TYR A 132 -11.54 17.48 44.84
C TYR A 132 -12.19 18.65 44.08
N GLY A 133 -11.95 18.79 42.77
CA GLY A 133 -12.64 19.80 41.95
C GLY A 133 -12.27 21.23 42.30
N CYS A 134 -11.05 21.47 42.80
CA CYS A 134 -10.55 22.80 43.12
C CYS A 134 -10.68 23.74 41.90
N GLY A 135 -11.05 25.00 42.11
CA GLY A 135 -11.14 26.00 41.03
C GLY A 135 -12.36 25.89 40.10
N GLY A 136 -13.38 25.10 40.43
CA GLY A 136 -14.71 25.15 39.81
C GLY A 136 -14.91 24.29 38.55
N LYS A 137 -13.84 23.75 37.93
CA LYS A 137 -13.91 22.78 36.82
C LYS A 137 -12.70 21.82 36.73
N GLY A 138 -12.19 21.36 37.88
CA GLY A 138 -11.02 20.46 37.93
C GLY A 138 -9.72 21.23 37.69
N ASP A 139 -9.03 21.60 38.77
CA ASP A 139 -7.74 22.29 38.70
C ASP A 139 -6.71 21.40 37.95
N ARG A 140 -6.18 21.93 36.83
CA ARG A 140 -5.16 21.31 35.98
C ARG A 140 -3.78 21.93 36.19
N LEU A 141 -3.54 22.52 37.35
CA LEU A 141 -2.32 23.27 37.67
C LEU A 141 -1.05 22.56 37.19
N ALA A 142 -0.86 21.29 37.52
CA ALA A 142 0.34 20.55 37.13
C ALA A 142 0.52 20.46 35.62
N MET A 143 -0.55 20.18 34.87
CA MET A 143 -0.50 20.10 33.41
C MET A 143 -0.38 21.47 32.75
N ASP A 144 -1.00 22.51 33.30
CA ASP A 144 -0.92 23.87 32.76
C ASP A 144 0.47 24.47 32.99
N GLU A 145 1.07 24.27 34.16
CA GLU A 145 2.45 24.68 34.42
C GLU A 145 3.44 23.85 33.61
N TYR A 146 3.22 22.53 33.48
CA TYR A 146 4.04 21.69 32.60
C TYR A 146 3.95 22.16 31.15
N LYS A 147 2.75 22.50 30.65
CA LYS A 147 2.55 23.08 29.31
C LYS A 147 3.23 24.42 29.14
N LYS A 148 3.22 25.29 30.15
CA LYS A 148 3.94 26.58 30.09
C LYS A 148 5.44 26.37 30.00
N VAL A 149 5.99 25.44 30.79
CA VAL A 149 7.42 25.21 30.87
C VAL A 149 7.96 24.37 29.70
N PHE A 150 7.21 23.37 29.23
CA PHE A 150 7.68 22.40 28.22
C PHE A 150 6.92 22.50 26.88
N GLY A 151 5.80 23.22 26.80
CA GLY A 151 4.96 23.26 25.60
C GLY A 151 5.64 23.89 24.38
N SER A 152 6.59 24.81 24.60
CA SER A 152 7.40 25.42 23.52
C SER A 152 8.62 24.58 23.13
N LEU A 153 9.02 23.59 23.94
CA LEU A 153 10.28 22.87 23.78
C LEU A 153 10.38 22.21 22.40
N LYS A 154 9.29 21.57 21.93
CA LYS A 154 9.25 20.95 20.59
C LYS A 154 9.49 21.96 19.47
N LYS A 155 8.98 23.18 19.59
CA LYS A 155 9.15 24.25 18.59
C LYS A 155 10.58 24.78 18.64
N GLU A 156 11.11 25.05 19.82
CA GLU A 156 12.47 25.56 19.99
C GLU A 156 13.53 24.55 19.55
N THR A 157 13.35 23.25 19.84
CA THR A 157 14.22 22.20 19.30
C THR A 157 14.20 22.19 17.78
N LEU A 158 13.04 22.41 17.15
CA LEU A 158 12.94 22.47 15.68
C LEU A 158 13.60 23.73 15.11
N ASP A 159 13.43 24.88 15.75
CA ASP A 159 14.06 26.14 15.32
C ASP A 159 15.59 26.03 15.43
N TYR A 160 16.10 25.44 16.53
CA TYR A 160 17.51 25.13 16.70
C TYR A 160 18.04 24.21 15.59
N LEU A 161 17.32 23.10 15.29
CA LEU A 161 17.70 22.18 14.22
C LEU A 161 17.76 22.89 12.87
N LYS A 162 16.86 23.84 12.59
CA LYS A 162 16.88 24.64 11.36
C LYS A 162 18.09 25.55 11.27
N GLU A 163 18.45 26.23 12.36
CA GLU A 163 19.59 27.15 12.40
C GLU A 163 20.93 26.43 12.20
N HIS A 164 21.04 25.19 12.67
CA HIS A 164 22.28 24.42 12.66
C HIS A 164 22.34 23.37 11.54
N ALA A 165 21.25 23.17 10.78
CA ALA A 165 21.23 22.18 9.72
C ALA A 165 21.98 22.65 8.48
N LYS A 166 22.90 21.81 8.01
CA LYS A 166 23.46 21.98 6.67
C LYS A 166 22.52 21.37 5.64
N SER A 167 22.29 22.10 4.55
CA SER A 167 21.46 21.64 3.43
C SER A 167 22.35 21.39 2.20
N PRO A 168 22.94 20.18 2.08
CA PRO A 168 23.81 19.87 0.95
C PRO A 168 23.00 19.73 -0.35
N ASP A 169 23.64 20.05 -1.47
CA ASP A 169 23.08 19.79 -2.81
C ASP A 169 23.17 18.31 -3.19
N ILE A 170 24.23 17.62 -2.75
CA ILE A 170 24.46 16.19 -2.94
C ILE A 170 24.80 15.57 -1.59
N PHE A 171 24.12 14.49 -1.22
CA PHE A 171 24.32 13.78 0.04
C PHE A 171 24.40 12.27 -0.19
N SER A 172 25.51 11.63 0.16
CA SER A 172 25.60 10.17 0.09
C SER A 172 25.16 9.58 1.41
N LEU A 173 24.10 8.77 1.37
CA LEU A 173 23.63 8.07 2.56
C LEU A 173 24.59 6.90 2.82
N THR A 174 25.21 6.85 3.99
CA THR A 174 26.17 5.80 4.37
C THR A 174 25.82 5.21 5.73
N THR A 175 26.45 4.10 6.08
CA THR A 175 26.32 3.50 7.41
C THR A 175 27.10 4.27 8.49
N ALA A 176 27.93 5.25 8.12
CA ALA A 176 28.73 6.02 9.06
C ALA A 176 27.87 7.00 9.88
N PRO A 177 28.17 7.18 11.18
CA PRO A 177 27.46 8.14 12.01
C PRO A 177 27.73 9.57 11.52
N LEU A 178 26.68 10.38 11.49
CA LEU A 178 26.81 11.80 11.15
C LEU A 178 27.38 12.59 12.33
N GLY A 179 28.29 13.52 12.05
CA GLY A 179 28.84 14.43 13.06
C GLY A 179 28.02 15.71 13.26
N GLU A 180 27.10 16.00 12.35
CA GLU A 180 26.35 17.26 12.30
C GLU A 180 24.91 17.05 11.82
N VAL A 181 24.06 18.05 12.07
CA VAL A 181 22.65 18.03 11.64
C VAL A 181 22.59 18.32 10.14
N VAL A 182 21.91 17.45 9.39
CA VAL A 182 21.72 17.61 7.95
C VAL A 182 20.24 17.74 7.63
N LEU A 183 19.88 18.72 6.81
CA LEU A 183 18.52 18.88 6.27
C LEU A 183 18.50 18.49 4.79
N LEU A 184 17.82 17.39 4.49
CA LEU A 184 17.57 16.95 3.13
C LEU A 184 16.29 17.61 2.61
N THR A 185 16.39 18.32 1.51
CA THR A 185 15.28 19.06 0.90
C THR A 185 14.99 18.58 -0.52
N LYS A 186 13.97 19.15 -1.17
CA LYS A 186 13.65 18.87 -2.59
C LYS A 186 14.80 19.23 -3.54
N LYS A 187 15.75 20.07 -3.11
CA LYS A 187 16.95 20.43 -3.89
C LYS A 187 18.05 19.39 -3.74
N THR A 188 18.14 18.75 -2.58
CA THR A 188 19.18 17.77 -2.23
C THR A 188 19.01 16.50 -3.05
N THR A 189 20.11 16.05 -3.64
CA THR A 189 20.24 14.75 -4.33
C THR A 189 20.88 13.75 -3.39
N VAL A 190 20.09 12.78 -2.93
CA VAL A 190 20.51 11.70 -2.03
C VAL A 190 21.02 10.53 -2.85
N VAL A 191 22.33 10.26 -2.77
CA VAL A 191 22.98 9.15 -3.45
C VAL A 191 22.86 7.89 -2.57
N LEU A 192 22.26 6.86 -3.14
CA LEU A 192 22.03 5.55 -2.53
C LEU A 192 22.91 4.53 -3.25
N GLN A 193 24.08 4.25 -2.67
CA GLN A 193 25.05 3.32 -3.23
C GLN A 193 25.63 2.48 -2.11
N ASN A 194 25.76 1.16 -2.33
CA ASN A 194 26.31 0.21 -1.37
C ASN A 194 25.59 0.23 0.00
N VAL A 195 24.29 0.53 -0.01
CA VAL A 195 23.43 0.59 1.19
C VAL A 195 22.12 -0.15 0.96
N ALA A 196 21.57 -0.69 2.04
CA ALA A 196 20.19 -1.14 2.11
C ALA A 196 19.37 -0.17 2.97
N LEU A 197 18.15 0.17 2.54
CA LEU A 197 17.26 1.08 3.26
C LEU A 197 15.93 0.44 3.63
N SER A 198 15.37 0.86 4.77
CA SER A 198 13.99 0.53 5.08
C SER A 198 13.03 1.19 4.08
N ASP A 199 11.97 0.48 3.73
CA ASP A 199 10.93 0.96 2.81
C ASP A 199 10.30 2.28 3.29
N ARG A 200 10.15 2.46 4.60
CA ARG A 200 9.69 3.71 5.22
C ARG A 200 10.63 4.88 4.91
N VAL A 201 11.94 4.73 5.11
CA VAL A 201 12.92 5.79 4.80
C VAL A 201 12.98 6.05 3.31
N PHE A 202 13.02 4.99 2.50
CA PHE A 202 13.02 5.13 1.04
C PHE A 202 11.79 5.91 0.54
N SER A 203 10.60 5.58 1.02
CA SER A 203 9.36 6.28 0.66
C SER A 203 9.40 7.76 1.05
N VAL A 204 9.90 8.09 2.24
CA VAL A 204 10.02 9.48 2.69
C VAL A 204 11.05 10.25 1.86
N LEU A 205 12.21 9.64 1.54
CA LEU A 205 13.22 10.21 0.65
C LEU A 205 12.64 10.53 -0.73
N LEU A 206 11.92 9.59 -1.35
CA LEU A 206 11.25 9.79 -2.64
C LEU A 206 10.23 10.95 -2.62
N SER A 207 9.64 11.25 -1.46
CA SER A 207 8.65 12.32 -1.33
C SER A 207 9.25 13.71 -1.05
N LYS A 208 10.46 13.77 -0.47
CA LYS A 208 11.05 15.02 0.04
C LYS A 208 12.36 15.41 -0.63
N THR A 209 12.99 14.53 -1.39
CA THR A 209 14.35 14.72 -1.94
C THR A 209 14.42 14.26 -3.39
N LYS A 210 15.51 14.63 -4.09
CA LYS A 210 15.93 13.91 -5.29
C LYS A 210 16.74 12.71 -4.84
N VAL A 211 16.56 11.55 -5.46
CA VAL A 211 17.34 10.35 -5.14
C VAL A 211 18.22 10.00 -6.35
N SER A 212 19.36 9.37 -6.12
CA SER A 212 20.23 8.82 -7.17
C SER A 212 20.66 7.43 -6.76
N VAL A 213 20.28 6.41 -7.52
CA VAL A 213 20.62 5.01 -7.19
C VAL A 213 21.93 4.65 -7.88
N GLY A 214 22.93 4.27 -7.10
CA GLY A 214 24.21 3.74 -7.56
C GLY A 214 24.25 2.21 -7.51
N GLU A 215 25.47 1.65 -7.49
CA GLU A 215 25.68 0.20 -7.39
C GLU A 215 25.20 -0.36 -6.04
N CYS A 216 24.76 -1.62 -6.05
CA CYS A 216 24.42 -2.41 -4.87
C CYS A 216 23.44 -1.72 -3.88
N PHE A 217 22.36 -1.12 -4.39
CA PHE A 217 21.28 -0.60 -3.56
C PHE A 217 20.22 -1.68 -3.26
N SER A 218 19.69 -1.70 -2.03
CA SER A 218 18.64 -2.65 -1.64
C SER A 218 17.55 -2.02 -0.77
N ILE A 219 16.35 -2.60 -0.79
CA ILE A 219 15.23 -2.18 0.07
C ILE A 219 14.77 -3.37 0.93
N PHE A 220 14.54 -3.11 2.22
CA PHE A 220 14.00 -4.08 3.17
C PHE A 220 12.80 -3.49 3.95
N GLY A 221 11.96 -4.35 4.54
CA GLY A 221 10.82 -3.89 5.35
C GLY A 221 11.24 -3.22 6.66
N ASP A 222 10.59 -2.11 7.02
CA ASP A 222 10.81 -1.39 8.29
C ASP A 222 10.38 -2.22 9.52
N ASN A 223 11.21 -2.19 10.56
CA ASN A 223 10.91 -2.66 11.91
C ASN A 223 11.24 -1.50 12.86
N GLU A 224 10.29 -1.05 13.70
CA GLU A 224 10.43 0.20 14.48
C GLU A 224 11.65 0.23 15.42
N ASP A 225 12.14 -0.95 15.82
CA ASP A 225 13.28 -1.08 16.74
C ASP A 225 14.64 -1.26 16.03
N GLU A 226 14.66 -1.44 14.71
CA GLU A 226 15.88 -1.76 13.96
C GLU A 226 16.44 -0.54 13.19
N ASP A 227 17.75 -0.59 12.90
CA ASP A 227 18.40 0.44 12.09
C ASP A 227 17.85 0.45 10.64
N CYS A 228 17.51 1.65 10.17
CA CYS A 228 16.88 1.92 8.89
C CYS A 228 17.85 2.01 7.70
N ILE A 229 19.16 2.06 7.97
CA ILE A 229 20.23 1.90 6.98
C ILE A 229 21.04 0.67 7.36
N ARG A 230 21.41 -0.14 6.39
CA ARG A 230 22.31 -1.28 6.58
C ARG A 230 23.33 -1.35 5.46
N GLU A 231 24.37 -2.11 5.69
CA GLU A 231 25.30 -2.48 4.63
C GLU A 231 24.57 -3.33 3.57
N HIS A 232 24.93 -3.13 2.30
CA HIS A 232 24.44 -3.92 1.19
C HIS A 232 24.83 -5.41 1.34
N CYS A 233 24.18 -6.30 0.58
CA CYS A 233 24.46 -7.75 0.54
C CYS A 233 24.14 -8.59 1.80
N ILE A 234 23.54 -8.02 2.86
CA ILE A 234 23.04 -8.86 3.96
C ILE A 234 21.73 -9.52 3.52
N GLU A 235 21.80 -10.80 3.15
CA GLU A 235 20.69 -11.68 2.81
C GLU A 235 19.65 -11.76 3.94
N ARG A 236 18.73 -10.81 4.03
CA ARG A 236 17.68 -10.82 5.06
C ARG A 236 16.29 -10.77 4.46
N ASN A 237 15.47 -11.68 4.96
CA ASN A 237 14.14 -12.05 4.48
C ASN A 237 13.04 -11.09 4.94
N THR A 238 13.33 -9.84 5.34
CA THR A 238 12.27 -8.94 5.81
C THR A 238 11.48 -8.43 4.61
N PRO A 239 10.26 -8.93 4.38
CA PRO A 239 9.55 -8.64 3.15
C PRO A 239 9.07 -7.18 3.17
N PHE A 240 9.27 -6.42 2.10
CA PHE A 240 8.88 -5.01 2.05
C PHE A 240 7.50 -4.80 1.43
N PHE A 241 6.85 -3.69 1.81
CA PHE A 241 5.54 -3.29 1.32
C PHE A 241 5.64 -1.91 0.66
N LEU A 242 5.56 -1.85 -0.67
CA LEU A 242 5.57 -0.56 -1.36
C LEU A 242 4.15 -0.04 -1.57
N ARG A 243 3.76 1.00 -0.83
CA ARG A 243 2.44 1.62 -0.95
C ARG A 243 2.55 3.12 -1.23
N ARG A 244 1.89 3.57 -2.29
CA ARG A 244 1.72 4.99 -2.59
C ARG A 244 0.36 5.25 -3.22
N ILE A 245 -0.34 6.28 -2.72
CA ILE A 245 -1.68 6.65 -3.18
C ILE A 245 -1.71 8.15 -3.36
N GLY A 246 -2.11 8.61 -4.54
CA GLY A 246 -2.28 10.02 -4.87
C GLY A 246 -1.22 10.56 -5.80
N GLU A 247 -1.47 11.77 -6.30
CA GLU A 247 -0.63 12.41 -7.31
C GLU A 247 0.71 12.86 -6.73
N ASP A 248 1.75 12.69 -7.54
CA ASP A 248 3.09 13.12 -7.20
C ASP A 248 3.27 14.60 -7.48
N GLU A 249 3.73 15.35 -6.47
CA GLU A 249 4.36 16.64 -6.74
C GLU A 249 5.59 16.38 -7.64
N LYS A 250 5.69 17.11 -8.77
CA LYS A 250 6.55 16.81 -9.93
C LYS A 250 8.09 16.85 -9.71
N PRO A 251 8.75 15.79 -9.19
CA PRO A 251 10.00 15.40 -9.86
C PRO A 251 10.25 13.89 -9.95
N LEU A 252 9.27 13.02 -9.66
CA LEU A 252 9.53 11.57 -9.63
C LEU A 252 9.81 10.94 -11.01
N ALA A 253 9.26 11.47 -12.09
CA ALA A 253 9.45 10.91 -13.44
C ALA A 253 10.93 10.99 -13.90
N SER A 254 11.53 12.18 -13.85
CA SER A 254 12.94 12.38 -14.24
C SER A 254 13.94 11.68 -13.32
N PHE A 255 13.50 11.29 -12.12
CA PHE A 255 14.27 10.45 -11.22
C PHE A 255 14.26 8.99 -11.69
N LEU A 256 13.08 8.41 -11.95
CA LEU A 256 12.94 7.00 -12.32
C LEU A 256 13.66 6.66 -13.64
N GLU A 257 13.76 7.64 -14.55
CA GLU A 257 14.56 7.54 -15.78
C GLU A 257 16.04 7.23 -15.53
N LYS A 258 16.62 7.73 -14.43
CA LYS A 258 18.04 7.57 -14.12
C LYS A 258 18.38 6.24 -13.45
N ILE A 259 17.37 5.52 -12.97
CA ILE A 259 17.57 4.24 -12.30
C ILE A 259 17.68 3.15 -13.39
N PRO A 260 18.75 2.35 -13.41
CA PRO A 260 18.84 1.23 -14.36
C PRO A 260 17.79 0.15 -14.08
N PRO A 261 17.32 -0.60 -15.09
CA PRO A 261 16.46 -1.76 -14.87
C PRO A 261 17.17 -2.79 -13.96
N ASN A 262 16.40 -3.54 -13.16
CA ASN A 262 16.90 -4.57 -12.24
C ASN A 262 18.03 -4.10 -11.28
N SER A 263 18.07 -2.83 -10.90
CA SER A 263 19.13 -2.27 -10.04
C SER A 263 18.78 -2.21 -8.56
N ILE A 264 17.50 -2.36 -8.19
CA ILE A 264 17.03 -2.27 -6.81
C ILE A 264 16.74 -3.67 -6.29
N ASN A 265 17.68 -4.27 -5.55
CA ASN A 265 17.50 -5.59 -4.98
C ASN A 265 16.51 -5.56 -3.80
N CYS A 266 15.53 -6.45 -3.78
CA CYS A 266 14.49 -6.39 -2.75
C CYS A 266 13.74 -7.72 -2.54
N ALA A 267 13.17 -7.88 -1.34
CA ALA A 267 12.30 -9.01 -0.98
C ALA A 267 10.83 -8.56 -0.96
N LEU A 268 10.17 -8.50 -2.12
CA LEU A 268 8.85 -7.88 -2.25
C LEU A 268 7.74 -8.79 -1.71
N LYS A 269 6.87 -8.24 -0.86
CA LYS A 269 5.65 -8.92 -0.41
C LYS A 269 4.39 -8.35 -1.03
N LYS A 270 4.22 -7.02 -1.02
CA LYS A 270 3.07 -6.37 -1.68
C LYS A 270 3.46 -5.03 -2.26
N ILE A 271 2.83 -4.70 -3.39
CA ILE A 271 2.93 -3.39 -4.02
C ILE A 271 1.53 -2.85 -4.30
N THR A 272 1.25 -1.63 -3.83
CA THR A 272 -0.03 -0.94 -4.03
C THR A 272 0.27 0.49 -4.46
N LEU A 273 0.23 0.74 -5.77
CA LEU A 273 0.55 2.03 -6.36
C LEU A 273 -0.69 2.57 -7.08
N LYS A 274 -1.24 3.68 -6.59
CA LYS A 274 -2.44 4.30 -7.13
C LYS A 274 -2.19 5.75 -7.48
N LYS A 275 -2.52 6.13 -8.72
CA LYS A 275 -2.50 7.50 -9.25
C LYS A 275 -1.12 8.17 -9.14
N THR A 276 -0.04 7.42 -9.33
CA THR A 276 1.35 7.83 -9.08
C THR A 276 2.28 7.42 -10.21
N VAL A 277 3.27 8.26 -10.54
CA VAL A 277 4.33 7.90 -11.51
C VAL A 277 5.32 6.88 -10.94
N LEU A 278 5.23 6.57 -9.64
CA LEU A 278 6.04 5.54 -9.00
C LEU A 278 5.77 4.14 -9.57
N ILE A 279 4.67 3.93 -10.31
CA ILE A 279 4.43 2.69 -11.05
C ILE A 279 5.64 2.32 -11.94
N ASN A 280 6.33 3.32 -12.50
CA ASN A 280 7.52 3.12 -13.33
C ASN A 280 8.76 2.60 -12.58
N ILE A 281 8.68 2.37 -11.26
CA ILE A 281 9.74 1.69 -10.51
C ILE A 281 9.76 0.18 -10.77
N LEU A 282 8.66 -0.42 -11.25
CA LEU A 282 8.53 -1.87 -11.37
C LEU A 282 9.66 -2.53 -12.19
N PRO A 283 10.05 -2.04 -13.38
CA PRO A 283 11.16 -2.64 -14.14
C PRO A 283 12.53 -2.43 -13.48
N LYS A 284 12.61 -1.57 -12.46
CA LYS A 284 13.85 -1.26 -11.72
C LYS A 284 14.07 -2.21 -10.54
N LEU A 285 13.03 -2.93 -10.12
CA LEU A 285 13.08 -3.87 -9.00
C LEU A 285 13.68 -5.21 -9.45
N SER A 286 14.72 -5.65 -8.75
CA SER A 286 15.28 -7.00 -8.83
C SER A 286 14.76 -7.80 -7.64
N ILE A 287 13.62 -8.47 -7.86
CA ILE A 287 12.97 -9.31 -6.84
C ILE A 287 13.69 -10.65 -6.77
N ARG A 288 14.08 -11.06 -5.56
CA ARG A 288 14.78 -12.33 -5.36
C ARG A 288 13.92 -13.53 -5.81
N LYS A 289 14.57 -14.55 -6.37
CA LYS A 289 13.90 -15.76 -6.90
C LYS A 289 13.14 -16.57 -5.83
N ASP A 290 13.56 -16.48 -4.58
CA ASP A 290 12.94 -17.15 -3.43
C ASP A 290 11.75 -16.37 -2.86
N CYS A 291 11.49 -15.15 -3.35
CA CYS A 291 10.34 -14.37 -2.93
C CYS A 291 9.07 -14.76 -3.68
N GLU A 292 7.97 -14.78 -2.93
CA GLU A 292 6.61 -14.92 -3.44
C GLU A 292 5.85 -13.64 -3.09
N VAL A 293 5.49 -12.87 -4.11
CA VAL A 293 4.74 -11.62 -3.95
C VAL A 293 3.26 -11.95 -3.74
N GLU A 294 2.68 -11.51 -2.63
CA GLU A 294 1.28 -11.77 -2.33
C GLU A 294 0.34 -10.93 -3.19
N LEU A 295 0.68 -9.67 -3.48
CA LEU A 295 -0.21 -8.74 -4.20
C LEU A 295 0.55 -7.67 -5.00
N VAL A 296 0.17 -7.49 -6.26
CA VAL A 296 0.49 -6.34 -7.11
C VAL A 296 -0.79 -5.61 -7.47
N LEU A 297 -1.01 -4.41 -6.93
CA LEU A 297 -2.17 -3.57 -7.26
C LEU A 297 -1.69 -2.24 -7.86
N LEU A 298 -1.99 -2.04 -9.13
CA LEU A 298 -1.69 -0.81 -9.87
C LEU A 298 -2.98 -0.16 -10.36
N ASP A 299 -3.07 1.16 -10.18
CA ASP A 299 -4.23 1.97 -10.57
C ASP A 299 -3.70 3.28 -11.14
N ALA A 300 -3.92 3.51 -12.44
CA ALA A 300 -3.40 4.68 -13.13
C ALA A 300 -4.49 5.36 -13.96
N ASP A 301 -4.99 6.50 -13.49
CA ASP A 301 -6.03 7.28 -14.16
C ASP A 301 -5.48 8.25 -15.23
N LYS A 302 -4.15 8.32 -15.38
CA LYS A 302 -3.45 9.19 -16.33
C LYS A 302 -2.34 8.43 -17.05
N ARG A 303 -2.20 8.59 -18.38
CA ARG A 303 -1.17 7.91 -19.18
C ARG A 303 0.24 8.22 -18.67
N GLU A 304 0.50 9.45 -18.23
CA GLU A 304 1.82 9.88 -17.75
C GLU A 304 2.31 9.09 -16.54
N GLN A 305 1.40 8.45 -15.78
CA GLN A 305 1.75 7.61 -14.63
C GLN A 305 2.43 6.30 -15.04
N VAL A 306 2.23 5.84 -16.27
CA VAL A 306 2.74 4.55 -16.78
C VAL A 306 3.53 4.66 -18.08
N ALA A 307 3.61 5.87 -18.67
CA ALA A 307 4.21 6.10 -19.98
C ALA A 307 5.64 5.54 -20.09
N ALA A 308 6.48 5.68 -19.06
CA ALA A 308 7.85 5.17 -19.11
C ALA A 308 7.94 3.63 -19.20
N ILE A 309 6.90 2.90 -18.79
CA ILE A 309 6.79 1.46 -19.05
C ILE A 309 6.19 1.19 -20.43
N LEU A 310 5.14 1.92 -20.83
CA LEU A 310 4.42 1.63 -22.08
C LEU A 310 5.23 1.97 -23.33
N ASP A 311 6.05 3.02 -23.24
CA ASP A 311 6.84 3.57 -24.34
C ASP A 311 8.19 2.83 -24.53
N THR A 312 8.49 1.82 -23.71
CA THR A 312 9.62 0.89 -23.91
C THR A 312 9.14 -0.45 -24.47
N GLU A 313 10.01 -1.13 -25.22
CA GLU A 313 9.80 -2.52 -25.69
C GLU A 313 10.35 -3.55 -24.68
N GLU A 314 11.09 -3.12 -23.66
CA GLU A 314 11.69 -4.00 -22.68
C GLU A 314 10.62 -4.64 -21.78
N MET A 315 10.53 -5.97 -21.85
CA MET A 315 9.71 -6.77 -20.95
C MET A 315 10.40 -6.92 -19.58
N PHE A 316 9.63 -6.91 -18.50
CA PHE A 316 10.13 -7.21 -17.15
C PHE A 316 9.33 -8.35 -16.48
N CYS A 317 9.90 -8.97 -15.44
CA CYS A 317 9.28 -10.08 -14.69
C CYS A 317 9.39 -9.78 -13.19
N LEU A 318 8.29 -9.94 -12.45
CA LEU A 318 8.27 -9.78 -10.99
C LEU A 318 8.48 -11.10 -10.24
N GLY A 319 8.77 -12.20 -10.96
CA GLY A 319 8.87 -13.53 -10.39
C GLY A 319 7.50 -14.14 -10.06
N ARG A 320 7.43 -14.86 -8.94
CA ARG A 320 6.19 -15.52 -8.47
C ARG A 320 5.29 -14.51 -7.78
N VAL A 321 4.05 -14.39 -8.25
CA VAL A 321 3.06 -13.45 -7.71
C VAL A 321 1.71 -14.15 -7.58
N LYS A 322 1.09 -14.13 -6.40
CA LYS A 322 -0.23 -14.73 -6.19
C LYS A 322 -1.33 -13.95 -6.87
N GLU A 323 -1.40 -12.65 -6.61
CA GLU A 323 -2.48 -11.80 -7.10
C GLU A 323 -1.96 -10.54 -7.79
N MET A 324 -2.49 -10.26 -8.97
CA MET A 324 -2.23 -9.03 -9.72
C MET A 324 -3.54 -8.34 -10.10
N GLN A 325 -3.63 -7.04 -9.85
CA GLN A 325 -4.75 -6.18 -10.20
C GLN A 325 -4.26 -4.92 -10.90
N PHE A 326 -4.74 -4.70 -12.12
CA PHE A 326 -4.42 -3.54 -12.94
C PHE A 326 -5.70 -2.78 -13.28
N LYS A 327 -5.72 -1.49 -12.94
CA LYS A 327 -6.85 -0.58 -13.20
C LYS A 327 -6.45 0.57 -14.12
N ASP A 328 -7.35 0.89 -15.04
CA ASP A 328 -7.23 1.98 -15.99
C ASP A 328 -5.96 1.88 -16.84
N TYR A 329 -5.16 2.94 -17.02
CA TYR A 329 -3.94 2.89 -17.83
C TYR A 329 -2.93 1.85 -17.32
N ALA A 330 -3.04 1.40 -16.06
CA ALA A 330 -2.17 0.36 -15.53
C ALA A 330 -2.40 -1.00 -16.21
N VAL A 331 -3.55 -1.22 -16.88
CA VAL A 331 -3.79 -2.41 -17.70
C VAL A 331 -2.69 -2.59 -18.75
N GLY A 332 -2.16 -1.49 -19.31
CA GLY A 332 -1.06 -1.55 -20.28
C GLY A 332 0.29 -1.94 -19.67
N VAL A 333 0.47 -1.80 -18.35
CA VAL A 333 1.72 -2.22 -17.69
C VAL A 333 1.88 -3.73 -17.83
N PHE A 334 0.79 -4.49 -17.72
CA PHE A 334 0.84 -5.95 -17.86
C PHE A 334 1.24 -6.40 -19.27
N SER A 335 0.90 -5.66 -20.33
CA SER A 335 1.35 -6.01 -21.69
C SER A 335 2.86 -5.85 -21.89
N ARG A 336 3.56 -5.23 -20.92
CA ARG A 336 5.03 -5.14 -20.85
C ARG A 336 5.63 -6.07 -19.78
N MET A 337 4.83 -7.00 -19.25
CA MET A 337 5.25 -7.98 -18.25
C MET A 337 5.30 -9.38 -18.84
N SER A 338 6.26 -10.17 -18.36
CA SER A 338 6.33 -11.61 -18.63
C SER A 338 6.10 -12.39 -17.34
N ILE A 339 5.30 -13.45 -17.43
CA ILE A 339 5.19 -14.47 -16.39
C ILE A 339 6.25 -15.53 -16.70
N CYS A 340 7.32 -15.54 -15.90
CA CYS A 340 8.45 -16.45 -16.07
C CYS A 340 8.01 -17.94 -16.00
N GLY A 341 8.76 -18.84 -16.65
CA GLY A 341 8.44 -20.26 -16.90
C GLY A 341 7.55 -20.97 -15.87
N ASP A 342 8.08 -21.12 -14.66
CA ASP A 342 7.46 -21.86 -13.54
C ASP A 342 6.63 -20.96 -12.59
N CYS A 343 6.37 -19.71 -12.97
CA CYS A 343 5.57 -18.81 -12.15
C CYS A 343 4.09 -19.07 -12.38
N GLU A 344 3.36 -19.33 -11.29
CA GLU A 344 1.91 -19.45 -11.27
C GLU A 344 1.31 -18.20 -10.63
N VAL A 345 0.20 -17.71 -11.19
CA VAL A 345 -0.59 -16.60 -10.65
C VAL A 345 -1.98 -17.14 -10.29
N ASP A 346 -2.42 -16.92 -9.05
CA ASP A 346 -3.75 -17.36 -8.62
C ASP A 346 -4.84 -16.48 -9.25
N VAL A 347 -4.65 -15.16 -9.21
CA VAL A 347 -5.66 -14.20 -9.65
C VAL A 347 -5.05 -13.05 -10.44
N LEU A 348 -5.55 -12.82 -11.65
CA LEU A 348 -5.18 -11.71 -12.52
C LEU A 348 -6.43 -10.89 -12.88
N VAL A 349 -6.47 -9.62 -12.50
CA VAL A 349 -7.64 -8.74 -12.70
C VAL A 349 -7.27 -7.52 -13.54
N PHE A 350 -8.06 -7.25 -14.56
CA PHE A 350 -8.01 -6.04 -15.38
C PHE A 350 -9.34 -5.30 -15.29
N SER A 351 -9.31 -3.99 -15.07
CA SER A 351 -10.50 -3.14 -15.08
C SER A 351 -10.16 -1.81 -15.75
N ALA A 352 -11.06 -1.30 -16.58
CA ALA A 352 -10.88 0.02 -17.18
C ALA A 352 -12.21 0.73 -17.36
N ASP A 353 -12.30 1.95 -16.83
CA ASP A 353 -13.55 2.72 -16.84
C ASP A 353 -13.77 3.49 -18.15
N LYS A 354 -12.72 3.63 -18.97
CA LYS A 354 -12.77 4.37 -20.25
C LYS A 354 -12.03 3.64 -21.36
N ARG A 355 -12.47 3.87 -22.60
CA ARG A 355 -11.81 3.35 -23.82
C ARG A 355 -10.35 3.80 -23.93
N GLU A 356 -10.05 5.04 -23.56
CA GLU A 356 -8.69 5.62 -23.64
C GLU A 356 -7.66 4.85 -22.80
N HIS A 357 -8.09 4.21 -21.71
CA HIS A 357 -7.21 3.44 -20.82
C HIS A 357 -6.64 2.17 -21.48
N VAL A 358 -7.33 1.61 -22.47
CA VAL A 358 -6.94 0.36 -23.15
C VAL A 358 -6.57 0.56 -24.62
N ALA A 359 -6.76 1.76 -25.18
CA ALA A 359 -6.57 2.03 -26.61
C ALA A 359 -5.18 1.58 -27.11
N ALA A 360 -4.12 1.89 -26.37
CA ALA A 360 -2.76 1.51 -26.75
C ALA A 360 -2.53 -0.01 -26.86
N ILE A 361 -3.27 -0.83 -26.11
CA ILE A 361 -3.16 -2.30 -26.15
C ILE A 361 -3.92 -2.84 -27.37
N LEU A 362 -5.05 -2.23 -27.69
CA LEU A 362 -5.88 -2.59 -28.84
C LEU A 362 -5.21 -2.22 -30.16
N ASP A 363 -4.52 -1.08 -30.19
CA ASP A 363 -3.81 -0.57 -31.36
C ASP A 363 -2.44 -1.24 -31.59
N ALA A 364 -1.94 -2.00 -30.61
CA ALA A 364 -0.68 -2.74 -30.74
C ALA A 364 -0.81 -3.83 -31.83
N GLU A 365 0.28 -4.19 -32.50
CA GLU A 365 0.28 -5.31 -33.43
C GLU A 365 0.42 -6.66 -32.71
N GLU A 366 1.22 -6.70 -31.66
CA GLU A 366 1.51 -7.92 -30.90
C GLU A 366 0.45 -8.24 -29.85
N MET A 367 0.16 -9.53 -29.68
CA MET A 367 -0.64 -10.02 -28.56
C MET A 367 0.24 -10.17 -27.32
N PHE A 368 -0.27 -9.84 -26.14
CA PHE A 368 0.45 -10.15 -24.90
C PHE A 368 0.17 -11.60 -24.48
N CYS A 369 1.19 -12.26 -23.94
CA CYS A 369 1.14 -13.66 -23.56
C CYS A 369 0.90 -13.82 -22.06
N VAL A 370 -0.09 -14.62 -21.68
CA VAL A 370 -0.30 -15.05 -20.30
C VAL A 370 0.27 -16.46 -20.08
N GLY A 371 0.97 -16.61 -18.95
CA GLY A 371 1.48 -17.89 -18.46
C GLY A 371 0.40 -18.73 -17.78
N ARG A 372 0.77 -19.45 -16.73
CA ARG A 372 -0.17 -20.26 -15.95
C ARG A 372 -0.91 -19.37 -14.95
N VAL A 373 -2.23 -19.30 -15.07
CA VAL A 373 -3.08 -18.48 -14.20
C VAL A 373 -4.32 -19.27 -13.75
N GLU A 374 -4.62 -19.27 -12.45
CA GLU A 374 -5.82 -19.97 -11.94
C GLU A 374 -7.11 -19.23 -12.34
N ARG A 375 -7.15 -17.89 -12.22
CA ARG A 375 -8.32 -17.07 -12.58
C ARG A 375 -7.91 -15.73 -13.22
N ILE A 376 -8.55 -15.40 -14.36
CA ILE A 376 -8.41 -14.09 -15.01
C ILE A 376 -9.78 -13.39 -15.05
N CYS A 377 -9.83 -12.13 -14.65
CA CYS A 377 -11.05 -11.31 -14.64
C CYS A 377 -10.85 -10.04 -15.47
N PHE A 378 -11.76 -9.75 -16.39
CA PHE A 378 -11.79 -8.51 -17.15
C PHE A 378 -13.09 -7.74 -16.88
N GLY A 379 -12.96 -6.49 -16.43
CA GLY A 379 -14.06 -5.59 -16.12
C GLY A 379 -14.15 -4.41 -17.09
N ASP A 380 -15.37 -4.12 -17.54
CA ASP A 380 -15.72 -2.96 -18.36
C ASP A 380 -14.85 -2.84 -19.62
N TYR A 381 -14.21 -1.71 -19.92
CA TYR A 381 -13.43 -1.56 -21.17
C TYR A 381 -12.24 -2.54 -21.25
N ALA A 382 -11.77 -3.09 -20.13
CA ALA A 382 -10.73 -4.11 -20.14
C ALA A 382 -11.22 -5.42 -20.76
N VAL A 383 -12.53 -5.66 -20.86
CA VAL A 383 -13.06 -6.80 -21.62
C VAL A 383 -12.53 -6.80 -23.06
N SER A 384 -12.33 -5.62 -23.66
CA SER A 384 -11.84 -5.53 -25.04
C SER A 384 -10.39 -6.01 -25.21
N ILE A 385 -9.55 -5.96 -24.18
CA ILE A 385 -8.15 -6.43 -24.30
C ILE A 385 -8.04 -7.96 -24.32
N PHE A 386 -9.12 -8.67 -24.03
CA PHE A 386 -9.16 -10.13 -24.13
C PHE A 386 -8.86 -10.63 -25.55
N SER A 387 -9.23 -9.88 -26.61
CA SER A 387 -8.86 -10.23 -28.00
C SER A 387 -7.36 -10.12 -28.28
N ARG A 388 -6.62 -9.40 -27.42
CA ARG A 388 -5.18 -9.15 -27.54
C ARG A 388 -4.36 -10.09 -26.66
N MET A 389 -5.00 -11.07 -26.02
CA MET A 389 -4.36 -12.03 -25.11
C MET A 389 -4.12 -13.37 -25.80
N SER A 390 -2.95 -13.96 -25.59
CA SER A 390 -2.65 -15.35 -25.95
C SER A 390 -2.25 -16.14 -24.70
N ILE A 391 -2.60 -17.43 -24.64
CA ILE A 391 -2.15 -18.34 -23.58
C ILE A 391 -0.92 -19.10 -24.09
N ARG A 392 0.16 -19.14 -23.29
CA ARG A 392 1.37 -19.90 -23.62
C ARG A 392 1.01 -21.36 -23.90
N GLY A 393 1.58 -21.97 -24.95
CA GLY A 393 1.11 -23.27 -25.47
C GLY A 393 1.20 -24.47 -24.50
N ASP A 394 2.08 -24.40 -23.50
CA ASP A 394 2.24 -25.37 -22.41
C ASP A 394 1.41 -25.04 -21.16
N CYS A 395 0.66 -23.93 -21.18
CA CYS A 395 -0.16 -23.45 -20.08
C CYS A 395 -1.65 -23.71 -20.31
N GLU A 396 -2.38 -23.73 -19.20
CA GLU A 396 -3.83 -23.77 -19.17
C GLU A 396 -4.31 -22.75 -18.13
N VAL A 397 -5.41 -22.06 -18.43
CA VAL A 397 -6.03 -21.10 -17.52
C VAL A 397 -7.23 -21.74 -16.84
N GLY A 398 -7.27 -21.65 -15.50
CA GLY A 398 -8.31 -22.32 -14.71
C GLY A 398 -9.70 -21.68 -14.85
N ALA A 399 -9.80 -20.36 -14.98
CA ALA A 399 -11.04 -19.65 -15.23
C ALA A 399 -10.80 -18.29 -15.90
N VAL A 400 -11.69 -17.89 -16.82
CA VAL A 400 -11.76 -16.54 -17.37
C VAL A 400 -13.17 -15.98 -17.14
N LEU A 401 -13.26 -14.78 -16.56
CA LEU A 401 -14.50 -14.03 -16.34
C LEU A 401 -14.44 -12.71 -17.10
N LEU A 402 -15.41 -12.48 -17.99
CA LEU A 402 -15.60 -11.21 -18.68
C LEU A 402 -16.89 -10.55 -18.18
N SER A 403 -16.80 -9.34 -17.65
CA SER A 403 -17.94 -8.59 -17.14
C SER A 403 -17.97 -7.20 -17.75
N ALA A 404 -19.05 -6.89 -18.48
CA ALA A 404 -19.26 -5.56 -19.04
C ALA A 404 -20.64 -5.03 -18.62
N THR A 405 -20.65 -3.85 -18.01
CA THR A 405 -21.88 -3.20 -17.55
C THR A 405 -22.63 -2.44 -18.65
N GLU A 406 -21.95 -2.09 -19.75
CA GLU A 406 -22.53 -1.35 -20.88
C GLU A 406 -22.01 -1.86 -22.23
N GLN A 407 -22.85 -1.79 -23.28
CA GLN A 407 -22.49 -2.23 -24.64
C GLN A 407 -21.25 -1.52 -25.21
N LYS A 408 -20.97 -0.29 -24.78
CA LYS A 408 -19.79 0.47 -25.22
C LYS A 408 -18.47 -0.19 -24.78
N HIS A 409 -18.48 -1.00 -23.71
CA HIS A 409 -17.30 -1.67 -23.16
C HIS A 409 -16.78 -2.79 -24.06
N VAL A 410 -17.67 -3.39 -24.85
CA VAL A 410 -17.35 -4.47 -25.80
C VAL A 410 -17.30 -3.99 -27.25
N ALA A 411 -17.48 -2.70 -27.53
CA ALA A 411 -17.57 -2.24 -28.90
C ALA A 411 -16.31 -2.54 -29.73
N ALA A 412 -15.12 -2.38 -29.13
CA ALA A 412 -13.86 -2.58 -29.83
C ALA A 412 -13.54 -4.06 -30.13
N ILE A 413 -13.86 -4.97 -29.20
CA ILE A 413 -13.59 -6.41 -29.39
C ILE A 413 -14.45 -7.03 -30.50
N LEU A 414 -15.56 -6.39 -30.85
CA LEU A 414 -16.46 -6.89 -31.88
C LEU A 414 -15.93 -6.71 -33.30
N ASP A 415 -14.83 -5.98 -33.50
CA ASP A 415 -14.19 -5.85 -34.80
C ASP A 415 -13.20 -6.99 -35.07
N ASP A 416 -12.64 -7.60 -34.03
CA ASP A 416 -11.63 -8.64 -34.10
C ASP A 416 -12.18 -10.05 -33.84
N THR A 417 -11.40 -11.08 -34.21
CA THR A 417 -11.65 -12.46 -33.79
C THR A 417 -11.01 -12.73 -32.43
N VAL A 418 -11.66 -13.53 -31.59
CA VAL A 418 -11.25 -13.78 -30.21
C VAL A 418 -10.95 -15.26 -30.02
N CYS A 419 -9.68 -15.60 -29.80
CA CYS A 419 -9.29 -16.99 -29.54
C CYS A 419 -9.35 -17.29 -28.03
N LEU A 420 -10.24 -18.19 -27.60
CA LEU A 420 -10.36 -18.54 -26.18
C LEU A 420 -9.14 -19.27 -25.61
N GLY A 421 -8.41 -20.03 -26.44
CA GLY A 421 -7.28 -20.85 -26.00
C GLY A 421 -7.68 -22.02 -25.08
N ARG A 422 -6.76 -22.44 -24.20
CA ARG A 422 -6.95 -23.52 -23.21
C ARG A 422 -7.50 -22.98 -21.90
N VAL A 423 -8.84 -22.91 -21.81
CA VAL A 423 -9.56 -22.39 -20.64
C VAL A 423 -10.52 -23.45 -20.11
N LYS A 424 -10.41 -23.80 -18.82
CA LYS A 424 -11.31 -24.77 -18.18
C LYS A 424 -12.71 -24.22 -17.93
N ARG A 425 -12.80 -22.97 -17.46
CA ARG A 425 -14.06 -22.35 -17.03
C ARG A 425 -14.21 -20.96 -17.62
N PHE A 426 -15.31 -20.68 -18.32
CA PHE A 426 -15.52 -19.40 -18.98
C PHE A 426 -16.86 -18.79 -18.60
N PHE A 427 -16.82 -17.56 -18.09
CA PHE A 427 -17.97 -16.84 -17.55
C PHE A 427 -18.16 -15.51 -18.29
N LEU A 428 -19.37 -15.24 -18.77
CA LEU A 428 -19.75 -14.00 -19.42
C LEU A 428 -20.87 -13.32 -18.61
N VAL A 429 -20.64 -12.08 -18.20
CA VAL A 429 -21.58 -11.30 -17.39
C VAL A 429 -21.95 -9.99 -18.09
N GLY A 430 -23.25 -9.70 -18.13
CA GLY A 430 -23.80 -8.47 -18.72
C GLY A 430 -23.59 -8.39 -20.23
N ASP A 431 -23.13 -7.25 -20.72
CA ASP A 431 -22.90 -7.00 -22.14
C ASP A 431 -21.70 -7.78 -22.71
N ALA A 432 -20.87 -8.42 -21.85
CA ALA A 432 -19.74 -9.24 -22.26
C ALA A 432 -20.18 -10.46 -23.09
N VAL A 433 -21.44 -10.87 -22.94
CA VAL A 433 -22.05 -11.93 -23.74
C VAL A 433 -21.90 -11.73 -25.25
N ASN A 434 -21.84 -10.47 -25.71
CA ASN A 434 -21.70 -10.13 -27.13
C ASN A 434 -20.38 -10.61 -27.74
N ILE A 435 -19.37 -10.94 -26.93
CA ILE A 435 -18.10 -11.54 -27.40
C ILE A 435 -18.32 -12.87 -28.11
N LEU A 436 -19.40 -13.59 -27.81
CA LEU A 436 -19.75 -14.84 -28.49
C LEU A 436 -19.89 -14.68 -30.01
N LEU A 437 -20.19 -13.48 -30.50
CA LEU A 437 -20.26 -13.18 -31.93
C LEU A 437 -18.89 -13.27 -32.64
N LYS A 438 -17.80 -13.23 -31.87
CA LYS A 438 -16.41 -13.20 -32.35
C LYS A 438 -15.52 -14.27 -31.74
N LEU A 439 -16.07 -15.08 -30.85
CA LEU A 439 -15.34 -16.15 -30.19
C LEU A 439 -15.07 -17.27 -31.19
N GLU A 440 -13.78 -17.56 -31.40
CA GLU A 440 -13.30 -18.72 -32.12
C GLU A 440 -12.61 -19.68 -31.15
N ARG A 441 -12.85 -20.97 -31.37
CA ARG A 441 -12.22 -22.01 -30.58
C ARG A 441 -11.33 -22.86 -31.46
N ARG A 442 -10.04 -22.89 -31.13
CA ARG A 442 -9.03 -23.67 -31.87
C ARG A 442 -8.63 -24.96 -31.17
N GLU A 443 -8.91 -25.08 -29.87
CA GLU A 443 -8.49 -26.21 -29.04
C GLU A 443 -9.61 -27.25 -28.84
N ARG A 444 -9.28 -28.55 -28.86
CA ARG A 444 -10.24 -29.65 -28.69
C ARG A 444 -10.53 -30.04 -27.23
N SER A 445 -9.91 -29.37 -26.27
CA SER A 445 -10.03 -29.66 -24.82
C SER A 445 -11.43 -29.39 -24.28
N THR A 446 -12.04 -30.34 -23.58
CA THR A 446 -13.37 -30.13 -22.99
C THR A 446 -13.36 -28.97 -21.99
N MET A 447 -14.30 -28.04 -22.11
CA MET A 447 -14.51 -26.98 -21.12
C MET A 447 -15.33 -27.54 -19.95
N GLU A 448 -14.87 -27.33 -18.72
CA GLU A 448 -15.55 -27.80 -17.51
C GLU A 448 -16.80 -26.97 -17.20
N ILE A 449 -16.72 -25.64 -17.33
CA ILE A 449 -17.85 -24.73 -17.07
C ILE A 449 -17.94 -23.68 -18.16
N PHE A 450 -19.13 -23.50 -18.73
CA PHE A 450 -19.47 -22.35 -19.56
C PHE A 450 -20.77 -21.74 -19.03
N SER A 451 -20.68 -20.49 -18.56
CA SER A 451 -21.80 -19.80 -17.92
C SER A 451 -22.01 -18.42 -18.51
N VAL A 452 -23.28 -18.10 -18.77
CA VAL A 452 -23.70 -16.78 -19.24
C VAL A 452 -24.75 -16.22 -18.29
N ASP A 453 -24.47 -15.05 -17.74
CA ASP A 453 -25.42 -14.27 -16.94
C ASP A 453 -25.59 -12.89 -17.57
N SER A 454 -26.73 -12.66 -18.21
CA SER A 454 -26.96 -11.46 -19.00
C SER A 454 -28.41 -11.01 -18.89
N ARG A 455 -28.63 -9.69 -18.90
CA ARG A 455 -29.96 -9.11 -19.02
C ARG A 455 -30.50 -9.25 -20.44
N GLU A 456 -31.83 -9.23 -20.59
CA GLU A 456 -32.47 -9.39 -21.91
C GLU A 456 -32.04 -8.33 -22.94
N ASP A 457 -31.77 -7.10 -22.50
CA ASP A 457 -31.37 -6.00 -23.39
C ASP A 457 -29.97 -6.16 -23.97
N SER A 458 -29.07 -6.87 -23.27
CA SER A 458 -27.73 -7.22 -23.75
C SER A 458 -27.74 -8.27 -24.86
N LEU A 459 -28.85 -8.98 -25.07
CA LEU A 459 -28.96 -10.10 -26.01
C LEU A 459 -29.37 -9.72 -27.43
N GLY A 460 -29.79 -8.47 -27.64
CA GLY A 460 -30.38 -8.02 -28.91
C GLY A 460 -29.50 -8.27 -30.15
N LYS A 461 -28.17 -8.28 -30.03
CA LYS A 461 -27.26 -8.60 -31.15
C LYS A 461 -27.14 -10.10 -31.39
N ILE A 462 -27.01 -10.90 -30.33
CA ILE A 462 -26.87 -12.36 -30.41
C ILE A 462 -28.16 -13.01 -30.91
N LEU A 463 -29.32 -12.54 -30.47
CA LEU A 463 -30.59 -13.15 -30.89
C LEU A 463 -30.89 -12.96 -32.39
N LYS A 464 -30.24 -11.98 -33.04
CA LYS A 464 -30.33 -11.74 -34.48
C LYS A 464 -29.44 -12.68 -35.30
N THR A 465 -28.52 -13.43 -34.68
CA THR A 465 -27.71 -14.41 -35.41
C THR A 465 -28.52 -15.63 -35.77
N LYS A 466 -28.03 -16.37 -36.77
CA LYS A 466 -28.62 -17.66 -37.14
C LYS A 466 -28.45 -18.65 -35.99
N ASP A 467 -29.37 -19.61 -35.91
CA ASP A 467 -29.25 -20.69 -34.93
C ASP A 467 -28.01 -21.54 -35.24
N LYS A 468 -27.39 -22.09 -34.19
CA LYS A 468 -26.17 -22.91 -34.27
C LYS A 468 -25.02 -22.25 -35.06
N SER A 469 -24.91 -20.92 -35.02
CA SER A 469 -23.88 -20.17 -35.75
C SER A 469 -22.61 -19.87 -34.93
N ILE A 470 -22.65 -20.08 -33.62
CA ILE A 470 -21.53 -19.78 -32.71
C ILE A 470 -20.93 -21.11 -32.21
N GLU A 471 -19.67 -21.38 -32.55
CA GLU A 471 -19.00 -22.63 -32.19
C GLU A 471 -18.33 -22.56 -30.81
N LEU A 472 -18.76 -23.41 -29.88
CA LEU A 472 -18.15 -23.53 -28.54
C LEU A 472 -17.41 -24.85 -28.31
N GLY A 473 -17.64 -25.86 -29.15
CA GLY A 473 -17.04 -27.19 -29.02
C GLY A 473 -17.57 -27.99 -27.83
N ARG A 474 -16.69 -28.79 -27.21
CA ARG A 474 -17.05 -29.74 -26.14
C ARG A 474 -17.12 -29.06 -24.77
N ILE A 475 -18.21 -29.31 -24.03
CA ILE A 475 -18.48 -28.75 -22.70
C ILE A 475 -19.01 -29.85 -21.79
N SER A 476 -18.58 -29.88 -20.52
CA SER A 476 -19.15 -30.79 -19.53
C SER A 476 -20.62 -30.47 -19.25
N GLN A 477 -21.48 -31.49 -19.26
CA GLN A 477 -22.90 -31.37 -18.95
C GLN A 477 -23.15 -30.66 -17.62
N SER A 478 -22.36 -30.98 -16.59
CA SER A 478 -22.55 -30.44 -15.25
C SER A 478 -22.17 -28.97 -15.09
N GLY A 479 -21.50 -28.37 -16.08
CA GLY A 479 -21.04 -26.99 -16.04
C GLY A 479 -21.63 -26.10 -17.14
N PHE A 480 -22.66 -26.54 -17.86
CA PHE A 480 -23.26 -25.76 -18.94
C PHE A 480 -24.50 -24.98 -18.44
N SER A 481 -24.32 -23.69 -18.15
CA SER A 481 -25.35 -22.80 -17.61
C SER A 481 -25.58 -21.59 -18.51
N VAL A 482 -26.51 -21.71 -19.47
CA VAL A 482 -26.76 -20.68 -20.49
C VAL A 482 -28.26 -20.45 -20.63
N PRO A 483 -28.73 -19.19 -20.72
CA PRO A 483 -30.13 -18.90 -21.04
C PRO A 483 -30.58 -19.53 -22.36
N GLU A 484 -31.80 -20.09 -22.37
CA GLU A 484 -32.38 -20.80 -23.52
C GLU A 484 -32.34 -20.03 -24.85
N PRO A 485 -32.61 -18.71 -24.90
CA PRO A 485 -32.50 -17.93 -26.15
C PRO A 485 -31.09 -17.94 -26.75
N ILE A 486 -30.06 -18.03 -25.91
CA ILE A 486 -28.65 -18.07 -26.33
C ILE A 486 -28.27 -19.50 -26.70
N LYS A 487 -28.69 -20.51 -25.93
CA LYS A 487 -28.42 -21.94 -26.24
C LYS A 487 -28.71 -22.28 -27.69
N ARG A 488 -29.84 -21.81 -28.24
CA ARG A 488 -30.25 -22.02 -29.64
C ARG A 488 -29.27 -21.44 -30.68
N LYS A 489 -28.51 -20.42 -30.31
CA LYS A 489 -27.49 -19.77 -31.17
C LYS A 489 -26.15 -20.51 -31.15
N LEU A 490 -25.92 -21.34 -30.15
CA LEU A 490 -24.65 -22.04 -29.93
C LEU A 490 -24.65 -23.40 -30.63
N ARG A 491 -23.48 -23.80 -31.12
CA ARG A 491 -23.12 -25.16 -31.51
C ARG A 491 -22.12 -25.70 -30.49
N TYR A 492 -22.51 -26.75 -29.79
CA TYR A 492 -21.73 -27.38 -28.73
C TYR A 492 -22.00 -28.87 -28.68
N THR A 493 -21.10 -29.60 -28.04
CA THR A 493 -21.26 -31.02 -27.70
C THR A 493 -21.18 -31.16 -26.20
N LEU A 494 -22.25 -31.63 -25.57
CA LEU A 494 -22.21 -31.95 -24.15
C LEU A 494 -21.51 -33.28 -23.93
N VAL A 495 -20.70 -33.35 -22.87
CA VAL A 495 -20.04 -34.60 -22.46
C VAL A 495 -20.28 -34.90 -20.99
N ASP A 496 -20.36 -36.18 -20.66
CA ASP A 496 -20.45 -36.68 -19.28
C ASP A 496 -19.08 -36.59 -18.56
N LYS A 497 -19.02 -37.13 -17.33
CA LYS A 497 -17.79 -37.15 -16.52
C LYS A 497 -16.69 -38.08 -17.08
N GLU A 498 -17.07 -39.02 -17.94
CA GLU A 498 -16.18 -39.98 -18.60
C GLU A 498 -15.70 -39.46 -19.96
N GLY A 499 -16.26 -38.35 -20.43
CA GLY A 499 -15.94 -37.70 -21.69
C GLY A 499 -16.76 -38.21 -22.88
N ASN A 500 -17.79 -39.03 -22.64
CA ASN A 500 -18.69 -39.50 -23.67
C ASN A 500 -19.67 -38.40 -24.07
N GLU A 501 -19.97 -38.31 -25.37
CA GLU A 501 -20.97 -37.38 -25.88
C GLU A 501 -22.37 -37.79 -25.41
N ILE A 502 -23.17 -36.81 -25.03
CA ILE A 502 -24.55 -37.01 -24.60
C ILE A 502 -25.49 -36.19 -25.48
N GLU A 503 -26.71 -36.71 -25.69
CA GLU A 503 -27.76 -35.96 -26.37
C GLU A 503 -28.31 -34.86 -25.47
N ASP A 504 -28.50 -33.66 -26.03
CA ASP A 504 -29.13 -32.56 -25.31
C ASP A 504 -30.64 -32.81 -25.23
N GLU A 505 -31.15 -33.06 -24.02
CA GLU A 505 -32.57 -33.35 -23.80
C GLU A 505 -33.51 -32.18 -24.20
N GLY A 506 -32.98 -30.98 -24.45
CA GLY A 506 -33.72 -29.83 -24.98
C GLY A 506 -34.10 -29.92 -26.46
N GLU A 507 -33.57 -30.88 -27.23
CA GLU A 507 -33.96 -31.10 -28.64
C GLU A 507 -35.23 -31.96 -28.80
N ARG A 508 -35.84 -32.45 -27.72
CA ARG A 508 -37.20 -33.04 -27.77
C ARG A 508 -38.22 -31.95 -28.01
N GLY A 509 -38.46 -31.66 -29.29
CA GLY A 509 -39.57 -30.84 -29.75
C GLY A 509 -40.88 -31.31 -29.14
N SER A 510 -41.65 -30.36 -28.58
CA SER A 510 -43.06 -30.57 -28.24
C SER A 510 -43.77 -31.13 -29.49
N PRO A 511 -44.48 -32.28 -29.40
CA PRO A 511 -45.31 -32.74 -30.50
C PRO A 511 -46.36 -31.66 -30.76
N LEU A 512 -46.43 -31.19 -32.00
CA LEU A 512 -47.53 -30.36 -32.49
C LEU A 512 -48.84 -31.11 -32.24
N HIS A 513 -49.71 -30.55 -31.40
CA HIS A 513 -51.12 -30.93 -31.32
C HIS A 513 -52.00 -29.70 -31.48
#